data_AF-A0AAD4PH26-F1
#
_entry.id   AF-A0AAD4PH26-F1
#
_cell.length_a   1.000
_cell.length_b   1.000
_cell.length_c   1.000
_cell.angle_alpha   90.00
_cell.angle_beta   90.00
_cell.angle_gamma   90.00
#
_symmetry.space_group_name_H-M   'P 1'
#
loop_
_entity.id
_entity.type
_entity.pdbx_description
1 polymer ?
#
loop_
_entity_poly.entity_id
_entity_poly.type
_entity_poly.pdbx_seq_one_letter_code
_entity_poly.pdbx_strand_id
1 'polypeptide(L)'
;MDDRRKRDIKDLINTLFFLLNRQNFHFHQIRIEEKRFRKAVECYATTRTKLSHVKQIRDFQLLLAENSRQIKMHHEKLQKYIDLNSDLMGFPLYQKAVAVLQSTLCATK
;
A
#
# COMPACT_ATOMS: atom_id res chain seq x y z
N MET A 1 13.65 -24.26 -18.93
CA MET A 1 12.54 -23.29 -19.08
C MET A 1 12.08 -22.89 -17.70
N ASP A 2 12.16 -21.60 -17.36
CA ASP A 2 11.70 -21.10 -16.06
C ASP A 2 10.17 -21.24 -15.96
N ASP A 3 9.68 -21.81 -14.86
CA ASP A 3 8.26 -22.14 -14.69
C ASP A 3 7.45 -20.84 -14.70
N ARG A 4 6.58 -20.68 -15.69
CA ARG A 4 5.74 -19.49 -15.86
C ARG A 4 5.00 -19.14 -14.57
N ARG A 5 4.59 -20.16 -13.81
CA ARG A 5 3.88 -19.98 -12.54
C ARG A 5 4.73 -19.33 -11.45
N LYS A 6 6.03 -19.64 -11.43
CA LYS A 6 6.99 -19.03 -10.49
C LYS A 6 7.24 -17.56 -10.81
N ARG A 7 7.20 -17.18 -12.08
CA ARG A 7 7.28 -15.76 -12.48
C ARG A 7 6.01 -15.02 -12.10
N ASP A 8 4.85 -15.57 -12.41
CA ASP A 8 3.56 -14.93 -12.10
C ASP A 8 3.39 -14.67 -10.59
N ILE A 9 3.68 -15.66 -9.73
CA ILE A 9 3.59 -15.47 -8.27
C ILE A 9 4.60 -14.43 -7.76
N LYS A 10 5.81 -14.41 -8.32
CA LYS A 10 6.85 -13.44 -7.96
C LYS A 10 6.42 -12.02 -8.34
N ASP A 11 5.83 -11.82 -9.51
CA ASP A 11 5.35 -10.52 -9.95
C ASP A 11 4.19 -10.01 -9.09
N LEU A 12 3.27 -10.91 -8.68
CA LEU A 12 2.20 -10.57 -7.74
C LEU A 12 2.75 -10.16 -6.37
N ILE A 13 3.73 -10.89 -5.82
CA ILE A 13 4.41 -10.55 -4.56
C ILE A 13 5.08 -9.18 -4.66
N ASN A 14 5.87 -8.95 -5.72
CA ASN A 14 6.59 -7.69 -5.93
C ASN A 14 5.63 -6.52 -6.05
N THR A 15 4.52 -6.70 -6.78
CA THR A 15 3.49 -5.68 -6.94
C THR A 15 2.86 -5.32 -5.59
N LEU A 16 2.50 -6.31 -4.79
CA LEU A 16 1.95 -6.05 -3.45
C LEU A 16 2.96 -5.35 -2.53
N PHE A 17 4.22 -5.77 -2.56
CA PHE A 17 5.26 -5.13 -1.76
C PHE A 17 5.46 -3.66 -2.15
N PHE A 18 5.46 -3.37 -3.45
CA PHE A 18 5.50 -2.00 -3.95
C PHE A 18 4.30 -1.17 -3.45
N LEU A 19 3.09 -1.71 -3.54
CA LEU A 19 1.87 -1.03 -3.10
C LEU A 19 1.88 -0.77 -1.59
N LEU A 20 2.34 -1.71 -0.76
CA LEU A 20 2.51 -1.53 0.68
C LEU A 20 3.51 -0.41 1.02
N ASN A 21 4.67 -0.41 0.36
CA ASN A 21 5.65 0.66 0.55
C ASN A 21 5.10 2.03 0.14
N ARG A 22 4.35 2.07 -0.96
CA ARG A 22 3.66 3.28 -1.41
C ARG A 22 2.60 3.74 -0.41
N GLN A 23 1.89 2.83 0.24
CA GLN A 23 0.93 3.15 1.30
C GLN A 23 1.62 3.85 2.48
N ASN A 24 2.73 3.27 2.95
CA ASN A 24 3.54 3.84 4.03
C ASN A 24 4.07 5.23 3.67
N PHE A 25 4.46 5.43 2.42
CA PHE A 25 4.87 6.74 1.92
C PHE A 25 3.73 7.76 1.99
N HIS A 26 2.51 7.41 1.55
CA HIS A 26 1.35 8.30 1.65
C HIS A 26 1.01 8.65 3.11
N PHE A 27 1.04 7.68 4.02
CA PHE A 27 0.88 7.94 5.46
C PHE A 27 1.92 8.94 5.99
N HIS A 28 3.18 8.78 5.57
CA HIS A 28 4.25 9.69 5.95
C HIS A 28 4.02 11.10 5.42
N GLN A 29 3.59 11.25 4.17
CA GLN A 29 3.27 12.54 3.56
C GLN A 29 2.12 13.24 4.31
N ILE A 30 1.04 12.52 4.61
CA ILE A 30 -0.08 13.03 5.40
C ILE A 30 0.41 13.54 6.76
N ARG A 31 1.20 12.72 7.49
CA ARG A 31 1.71 13.09 8.81
C ARG A 31 2.62 14.31 8.79
N ILE A 32 3.46 14.45 7.76
CA ILE A 32 4.30 15.65 7.58
C ILE A 32 3.41 16.87 7.33
N GLU A 33 2.43 16.74 6.44
CA GLU A 33 1.59 17.87 6.05
C GLU A 33 0.66 18.32 7.18
N GLU A 34 0.16 17.38 7.99
CA GLU A 34 -0.54 17.69 9.24
C GLU A 34 0.33 18.46 10.23
N LYS A 35 1.62 18.10 10.38
CA LYS A 35 2.56 18.86 11.22
C LYS A 35 2.76 20.27 10.69
N ARG A 36 2.91 20.43 9.37
CA ARG A 36 3.04 21.74 8.73
C ARG A 36 1.78 22.59 8.90
N PHE A 37 0.61 21.99 8.75
CA PHE A 37 -0.65 22.65 8.99
C PHE A 37 -0.77 23.14 10.44
N ARG A 38 -0.46 22.28 11.44
CA ARG A 38 -0.46 22.69 12.85
C ARG A 38 0.45 23.88 13.09
N LYS A 39 1.69 23.84 12.58
CA LYS A 39 2.62 24.96 12.66
C LYS A 39 2.07 26.23 12.01
N ALA A 40 1.41 26.12 10.86
CA ALA A 40 0.78 27.26 10.18
C ALA A 40 -0.40 27.85 11.00
N VAL A 41 -1.11 27.02 11.77
CA VAL A 41 -2.12 27.49 12.73
C VAL A 41 -1.48 28.22 13.89
N GLU A 42 -0.47 27.62 14.53
CA GLU A 42 0.25 28.19 15.68
C GLU A 42 0.93 29.53 15.35
N CYS A 43 1.50 29.66 14.15
CA CYS A 43 2.16 30.89 13.69
C CYS A 43 1.19 31.91 13.07
N TYR A 44 -0.13 31.76 13.21
CA TYR A 44 -1.14 32.65 12.64
C TYR A 44 -0.97 32.91 11.14
N ALA A 45 -0.55 31.91 10.38
CA ALA A 45 -0.39 32.03 8.93
C ALA A 45 -1.72 32.42 8.25
N THR A 46 -1.61 32.95 7.03
CA THR A 46 -2.80 33.36 6.26
C THR A 46 -3.76 32.19 6.03
N THR A 47 -5.06 32.49 5.91
CA THR A 47 -6.09 31.51 5.58
C THR A 47 -5.76 30.76 4.29
N ARG A 48 -5.17 31.44 3.29
CA ARG A 48 -4.72 30.81 2.04
C ARG A 48 -3.68 29.72 2.29
N THR A 49 -2.68 29.98 3.13
CA THR A 49 -1.64 29.00 3.48
C THR A 49 -2.26 27.79 4.19
N LYS A 50 -3.15 28.02 5.15
CA LYS A 50 -3.86 26.96 5.88
C LYS A 50 -4.69 26.08 4.93
N LEU A 51 -5.46 26.69 4.03
CA LEU A 51 -6.25 25.98 3.03
C LEU A 51 -5.39 25.17 2.06
N SER A 52 -4.20 25.68 1.70
CA SER A 52 -3.26 24.93 0.85
C SER A 52 -2.83 23.62 1.49
N HIS A 53 -2.49 23.64 2.78
CA HIS A 53 -2.11 22.43 3.52
C HIS A 53 -3.28 21.45 3.64
N VAL A 54 -4.49 21.93 3.95
CA VAL A 54 -5.70 21.09 4.00
C VAL A 54 -5.97 20.42 2.66
N LYS A 55 -5.81 21.16 1.55
CA LYS A 55 -5.96 20.61 0.20
C LYS A 55 -4.94 19.50 -0.06
N GLN A 56 -3.66 19.71 0.28
CA GLN A 56 -2.62 18.70 0.11
C GLN A 56 -2.87 17.45 0.94
N ILE A 57 -3.30 17.59 2.20
CA ILE A 57 -3.70 16.46 3.05
C ILE A 57 -4.82 15.66 2.38
N ARG A 58 -5.86 16.34 1.88
CA ARG A 58 -6.97 15.69 1.17
C ARG A 58 -6.49 14.96 -0.09
N ASP A 59 -5.61 15.57 -0.87
CA ASP A 59 -5.06 14.95 -2.09
C ASP A 59 -4.28 13.66 -1.74
N PHE A 60 -3.46 13.68 -0.68
CA PHE A 60 -2.76 12.48 -0.21
C PHE A 60 -3.70 11.40 0.33
N GLN A 61 -4.78 11.78 1.03
CA GLN A 61 -5.81 10.85 1.49
C GLN A 61 -6.52 10.15 0.32
N LEU A 62 -6.80 10.87 -0.77
CA LEU A 62 -7.37 10.27 -1.99
C LEU A 62 -6.40 9.27 -2.63
N LEU A 63 -5.11 9.61 -2.71
CA LEU A 63 -4.08 8.68 -3.20
C LEU A 63 -3.94 7.44 -2.30
N LEU A 64 -4.04 7.61 -0.98
CA LEU A 64 -4.01 6.51 -0.02
C LEU A 64 -5.22 5.58 -0.18
N ALA A 65 -6.41 6.14 -0.37
CA ALA A 65 -7.63 5.37 -0.60
C ALA A 65 -7.53 4.53 -1.89
N GLU A 66 -7.07 5.13 -2.99
CA GLU A 66 -6.86 4.40 -4.24
C GLU A 66 -5.79 3.32 -4.09
N ASN A 67 -4.68 3.62 -3.42
CA ASN A 67 -3.63 2.64 -3.16
C ASN A 67 -4.14 1.47 -2.31
N SER A 68 -4.99 1.73 -1.32
CA SER A 68 -5.60 0.70 -0.48
C SER A 68 -6.57 -0.19 -1.28
N ARG A 69 -7.33 0.39 -2.22
CA ARG A 69 -8.15 -0.37 -3.17
C ARG A 69 -7.30 -1.30 -4.04
N GLN A 70 -6.17 -0.81 -4.54
CA GLN A 70 -5.23 -1.61 -5.34
C GLN A 70 -4.62 -2.75 -4.51
N ILE A 71 -4.21 -2.49 -3.26
CA ILE A 71 -3.72 -3.53 -2.35
C ILE A 71 -4.77 -4.63 -2.20
N LYS A 72 -6.04 -4.28 -1.92
CA LYS A 72 -7.12 -5.26 -1.77
C LYS A 72 -7.29 -6.11 -3.03
N MET A 73 -7.35 -5.48 -4.21
CA MET A 73 -7.49 -6.19 -5.48
C MET A 73 -6.32 -7.15 -5.73
N HIS A 74 -5.08 -6.71 -5.49
CA HIS A 74 -3.90 -7.56 -5.68
C HIS A 74 -3.77 -8.65 -4.62
N HIS A 75 -4.22 -8.39 -3.39
CA HIS A 75 -4.32 -9.38 -2.32
C HIS A 75 -5.27 -10.50 -2.72
N GLU A 76 -6.50 -10.16 -3.14
CA GLU A 76 -7.47 -11.14 -3.63
C GLU A 76 -6.94 -11.92 -4.84
N LYS A 77 -6.22 -11.27 -5.75
CA LYS A 77 -5.60 -11.92 -6.91
C LYS A 77 -4.51 -12.91 -6.49
N LEU A 78 -3.64 -12.53 -5.56
CA LEU A 78 -2.59 -13.42 -5.05
C LEU A 78 -3.17 -14.58 -4.26
N GLN A 79 -4.18 -14.35 -3.42
CA GLN A 79 -4.90 -15.40 -2.68
C GLN A 79 -5.49 -16.43 -3.65
N LYS A 80 -6.26 -15.99 -4.65
CA LYS A 80 -6.82 -16.88 -5.67
C LYS A 80 -5.74 -17.64 -6.43
N TYR A 81 -4.61 -17.01 -6.72
CA TYR A 81 -3.50 -17.68 -7.41
C TYR A 81 -2.92 -18.82 -6.57
N ILE A 82 -2.70 -18.58 -5.28
CA ILE A 82 -2.22 -19.58 -4.32
C ILE A 82 -3.23 -20.73 -4.19
N ASP A 83 -4.52 -20.40 -4.04
CA ASP A 83 -5.58 -21.40 -3.87
C ASP A 83 -5.69 -22.34 -5.08
N LEU A 84 -5.48 -21.82 -6.30
CA LEU A 84 -5.50 -22.59 -7.55
C LEU A 84 -4.21 -23.37 -7.83
N ASN A 85 -3.11 -23.05 -7.15
CA ASN A 85 -1.78 -23.66 -7.36
C ASN A 85 -1.24 -24.21 -6.03
N SER A 86 -2.05 -24.98 -5.30
CA SER A 86 -1.67 -25.58 -4.02
C SER A 86 -0.51 -26.58 -4.13
N ASP A 87 -0.26 -27.11 -5.34
CA ASP A 87 0.92 -27.92 -5.67
C ASP A 87 2.24 -27.16 -5.45
N LEU A 88 2.18 -25.82 -5.42
CA LEU A 88 3.34 -24.96 -5.19
C LEU A 88 3.67 -24.74 -3.70
N MET A 89 2.92 -25.34 -2.76
CA MET A 89 3.12 -25.15 -1.30
C MET A 89 4.55 -25.39 -0.81
N GLY A 90 5.26 -26.34 -1.42
CA GLY A 90 6.63 -26.68 -1.07
C GLY A 90 7.68 -25.67 -1.53
N PHE A 91 7.31 -24.68 -2.36
CA PHE A 91 8.26 -23.71 -2.89
C PHE A 91 8.42 -22.49 -1.98
N PRO A 92 9.64 -21.96 -1.81
CA PRO A 92 9.88 -20.77 -0.99
C PRO A 92 9.06 -19.53 -1.42
N LEU A 93 8.72 -19.44 -2.71
CA LEU A 93 7.88 -18.35 -3.24
C LEU A 93 6.46 -18.40 -2.69
N TYR A 94 5.91 -19.59 -2.47
CA TYR A 94 4.58 -19.76 -1.87
C TYR A 94 4.57 -19.27 -0.43
N GLN A 95 5.58 -19.64 0.37
CA GLN A 95 5.72 -19.18 1.75
C GLN A 95 5.84 -17.65 1.83
N LYS A 96 6.61 -17.05 0.91
CA LYS A 96 6.69 -15.58 0.80
C LYS A 96 5.34 -14.95 0.44
N ALA A 97 4.60 -15.55 -0.48
CA ALA A 97 3.27 -15.08 -0.87
C ALA A 97 2.31 -15.06 0.32
N VAL A 98 2.27 -16.15 1.10
CA VAL A 98 1.46 -16.25 2.32
C VAL A 98 1.85 -15.19 3.35
N ALA A 99 3.16 -14.96 3.57
CA ALA A 99 3.63 -13.92 4.48
C ALA A 99 3.19 -12.51 4.04
N VAL A 100 3.21 -12.21 2.74
CA VAL A 100 2.72 -10.93 2.18
C VAL A 100 1.20 -10.78 2.34
N LEU A 101 0.45 -11.87 2.21
CA LEU A 101 -1.00 -11.85 2.46
C LEU A 101 -1.32 -11.57 3.94
N GLN A 102 -0.51 -12.08 4.87
CA GLN A 102 -0.67 -11.77 6.30
C GLN A 102 -0.33 -10.31 6.62
N SER A 103 0.72 -9.74 6.03
CA SER A 103 1.12 -8.35 6.29
C SER A 103 0.10 -7.34 5.75
N THR A 104 -0.54 -7.64 4.62
CA THR A 104 -1.62 -6.81 4.04
C THR A 104 -2.90 -6.77 4.89
N LEU A 105 -3.23 -7.85 5.62
CA LEU A 105 -4.35 -7.88 6.58
C LEU A 105 -4.09 -7.05 7.84
N CYS A 106 -2.82 -6.86 8.21
CA CYS A 106 -2.43 -6.02 9.35
C CYS A 106 -2.40 -4.52 8.99
N ALA A 107 -2.05 -4.20 7.74
CA ALA A 107 -1.97 -2.82 7.23
C ALA A 107 -3.33 -2.17 6.90
N THR A 108 -4.43 -2.94 6.97
CA THR A 108 -5.80 -2.49 6.66
C THR A 108 -6.70 -2.38 7.90
N LYS A 109 -6.21 -2.72 9.10
CA LYS A 109 -6.87 -2.47 10.39
C LYS A 109 -6.42 -1.14 10.98
#